data_AF-A0A916SJE9-F1
#
_entry.id   AF-A0A916SJE9-F1
#
_cell.length_a   1.000
_cell.length_b   1.000
_cell.length_c   1.000
_cell.angle_alpha   90.00
_cell.angle_beta   90.00
_cell.angle_gamma   90.00
#
_symmetry.space_group_name_H-M   'P 1'
#
loop_
_entity.id
_entity.type
_entity.pdbx_description
1 polymer ?
#
loop_
_entity_poly.entity_id
_entity_poly.type
_entity_poly.pdbx_seq_one_letter_code
_entity_poly.pdbx_strand_id
1 'polypeptide(L)'
;MTDTSRAVVRYLGGETGHRSFFGGTHSRTRVAMLALFIALGIVLTPLVGWPGLAVGALGCGITLLVTAKTHRGSVVERRRKSRRWRTRSRAGTLDFAPFTDEAWEQARLDLKAARSSRKRGRAKNIAEARKRLTALRVHPDGADGMGWLQHGRGQPGIAWHAPAGEDDYLSVAFSVTGQLRGIESTAVMTRAAEGWGHFLAGRAPHSSLVGNVQTVTRVLPADSAMQQFWVLNSLDDEAPADAIASYEEVLRLTGEDAMVQRHLVTVSWPITAAFTDAASKFGEGRDGWRALMKNEIDATVRGLTEARLGHVEALTARQTTAVILHQQNPSRPIDEVADVDPASLGVRSHDEFSAHVVTGADPSRADHVDGDAVEWWHRTAAITADALVTAPRTQLWVLDLLIGNDLSFIRSVSFHIHLIPAAEAKIAARQDVVRDAAETLARREAGKISADDTEAAMSAANRRRSDLVSGSHHHGAAWVGFVTISVRGRDELARASRQLEDTCSTSLGIERLDWLDSYQAAASGTTWPIGRGIGPSRKAFSSRLYSRLAGKSEKGAIS
;
A
#
# COMPACT_ATOMS: atom_id res chain seq x y z
N MET A 1 20.28 37.11 8.28
CA MET A 1 20.92 35.86 7.82
C MET A 1 20.15 34.72 8.45
N THR A 2 19.19 34.16 7.71
CA THR A 2 18.35 33.04 8.16
C THR A 2 19.17 31.76 8.10
N ASP A 3 19.11 31.00 9.19
CA ASP A 3 19.76 29.71 9.39
C ASP A 3 19.24 28.65 8.39
N THR A 4 19.77 28.67 7.17
CA THR A 4 19.44 27.72 6.08
C THR A 4 20.18 26.38 6.20
N SER A 5 20.84 26.12 7.32
CA SER A 5 21.71 24.95 7.51
C SER A 5 21.00 23.70 8.05
N ARG A 6 19.77 23.84 8.57
CA ARG A 6 19.05 22.71 9.18
C ARG A 6 18.10 22.05 8.19
N ALA A 7 18.26 20.74 8.01
CA ALA A 7 17.29 19.91 7.29
C ALA A 7 15.88 20.13 7.85
N VAL A 8 14.87 20.23 6.97
CA VAL A 8 13.48 20.38 7.42
C VAL A 8 13.06 19.12 8.16
N VAL A 9 12.85 19.27 9.46
CA VAL A 9 12.39 18.21 10.34
C VAL A 9 10.87 18.28 10.46
N ARG A 10 10.19 17.20 10.06
CA ARG A 10 8.75 17.00 10.23
C ARG A 10 8.51 15.92 11.28
N TYR A 11 7.43 16.03 12.04
CA TYR A 11 7.08 15.01 13.02
C TYR A 11 6.14 14.01 12.36
N LEU A 12 6.53 12.74 12.37
CA LEU A 12 5.69 11.64 11.92
C LEU A 12 5.42 10.72 13.11
N GLY A 13 4.26 10.05 13.09
CA GLY A 13 3.84 9.13 14.14
C GLY A 13 2.89 9.79 15.15
N GLY A 14 1.95 9.00 15.70
CA GLY A 14 0.93 9.48 16.64
C GLY A 14 -0.35 10.02 15.98
N GLU A 15 -0.41 10.07 14.65
CA GLU A 15 -1.48 10.65 13.81
C GLU A 15 -2.76 9.80 13.69
N THR A 16 -3.04 8.97 14.70
CA THR A 16 -4.23 8.12 14.91
C THR A 16 -4.16 6.68 14.37
N GLY A 17 -4.23 5.72 15.31
CA GLY A 17 -5.35 4.79 15.31
C GLY A 17 -6.38 5.35 16.28
N HIS A 18 -7.67 5.39 15.92
CA HIS A 18 -8.75 5.99 16.74
C HIS A 18 -8.52 5.83 18.25
N ARG A 19 -8.07 6.92 18.91
CA ARG A 19 -7.85 6.91 20.36
C ARG A 19 -9.22 6.97 21.02
N SER A 20 -9.54 5.96 21.84
CA SER A 20 -10.89 5.83 22.39
C SER A 20 -11.16 6.87 23.48
N PHE A 21 -12.43 7.13 23.79
CA PHE A 21 -12.84 8.02 24.89
C PHE A 21 -12.22 7.64 26.26
N PHE A 22 -11.82 6.37 26.42
CA PHE A 22 -11.19 5.86 27.65
C PHE A 22 -9.65 5.93 27.64
N GLY A 23 -9.07 6.75 26.77
CA GLY A 23 -7.62 6.88 26.60
C GLY A 23 -7.03 5.78 25.70
N GLY A 24 -5.83 6.03 25.15
CA GLY A 24 -5.04 5.07 24.38
C GLY A 24 -5.58 4.70 22.97
N THR A 25 -4.72 4.08 22.16
CA THR A 25 -5.04 3.50 20.84
C THR A 25 -5.77 2.16 21.00
N HIS A 26 -6.98 2.17 21.55
CA HIS A 26 -7.76 0.97 21.79
C HIS A 26 -8.69 0.64 20.61
N SER A 27 -8.68 -0.62 20.17
CA SER A 27 -9.61 -1.09 19.14
C SER A 27 -11.06 -0.89 19.59
N ARG A 28 -11.96 -0.52 18.67
CA ARG A 28 -13.40 -0.36 18.98
C ARG A 28 -13.99 -1.61 19.64
N THR A 29 -13.48 -2.79 19.28
CA THR A 29 -13.88 -4.06 19.88
C THR A 29 -13.49 -4.14 21.35
N ARG A 30 -12.30 -3.66 21.73
CA ARG A 30 -11.87 -3.59 23.14
C ARG A 30 -12.78 -2.68 23.95
N VAL A 31 -13.10 -1.49 23.42
CA VAL A 31 -13.97 -0.52 24.09
C VAL A 31 -15.39 -1.08 24.26
N ALA A 32 -15.95 -1.67 23.21
CA ALA A 32 -17.28 -2.28 23.27
C ALA A 32 -17.34 -3.45 24.26
N MET A 33 -16.31 -4.30 24.29
CA MET A 33 -16.24 -5.42 25.25
C MET A 33 -16.06 -4.93 26.69
N LEU A 34 -15.21 -3.93 26.93
CA LEU A 34 -15.08 -3.31 28.25
C LEU A 34 -16.41 -2.69 28.70
N ALA A 35 -17.06 -1.90 27.84
CA ALA A 35 -18.36 -1.31 28.14
C ALA A 35 -19.42 -2.39 28.44
N LEU A 36 -19.43 -3.48 27.68
CA LEU A 36 -20.33 -4.61 27.90
C LEU A 36 -20.09 -5.27 29.27
N PHE A 37 -18.84 -5.57 29.63
CA PHE A 37 -18.53 -6.20 30.92
C PHE A 37 -18.74 -5.27 32.11
N ILE A 38 -18.50 -3.96 31.94
CA ILE A 38 -18.83 -2.94 32.95
C ILE A 38 -20.35 -2.88 33.13
N ALA A 39 -21.12 -2.78 32.05
CA ALA A 39 -22.58 -2.75 32.12
C ALA A 39 -23.15 -4.05 32.73
N LEU A 40 -22.62 -5.20 32.34
CA LEU A 40 -22.99 -6.50 32.90
C LEU A 40 -22.68 -6.58 34.39
N GLY A 41 -21.52 -6.07 34.82
CA GLY A 41 -21.17 -5.95 36.24
C GLY A 41 -22.14 -5.04 37.00
N ILE A 42 -22.48 -3.87 36.47
CA ILE A 42 -23.44 -2.94 37.07
C ILE A 42 -24.84 -3.57 37.21
N VAL A 43 -25.29 -4.34 36.21
CA VAL A 43 -26.61 -5.00 36.25
C VAL A 43 -26.62 -6.23 37.14
N LEU A 44 -25.56 -7.05 37.15
CA LEU A 44 -25.51 -8.28 37.96
C LEU A 44 -25.23 -8.01 39.43
N THR A 45 -24.55 -6.91 39.77
CA THR A 45 -24.19 -6.61 41.17
C THR A 45 -25.42 -6.45 42.08
N PRO A 46 -26.49 -5.73 41.69
CA PRO A 46 -27.74 -5.68 42.46
C PRO A 46 -28.49 -7.03 42.53
N LEU A 47 -28.35 -7.89 41.53
CA LEU A 47 -29.10 -9.15 41.42
C LEU A 47 -28.46 -10.30 42.19
N VAL A 48 -27.13 -10.41 42.16
CA VAL A 48 -26.39 -11.59 42.65
C VAL A 48 -25.33 -11.19 43.69
N GLY A 49 -25.08 -9.89 43.87
CA GLY A 49 -24.08 -9.37 44.82
C GLY A 49 -22.65 -9.46 44.30
N TRP A 50 -21.71 -9.83 45.19
CA TRP A 50 -20.28 -9.89 44.89
C TRP A 50 -19.88 -10.77 43.66
N PRO A 51 -20.58 -11.88 43.32
CA PRO A 51 -20.28 -12.65 42.12
C PRO A 51 -20.55 -11.85 40.84
N GLY A 52 -21.54 -10.94 40.83
CA GLY A 52 -21.80 -10.06 39.70
C GLY A 52 -20.65 -9.08 39.44
N LEU A 53 -20.09 -8.53 40.51
CA LEU A 53 -18.90 -7.68 40.46
C LEU A 53 -17.66 -8.47 40.01
N ALA A 54 -17.48 -9.70 40.50
CA ALA A 54 -16.39 -10.58 40.10
C ALA A 54 -16.45 -10.92 38.60
N VAL A 55 -17.64 -11.21 38.05
CA VAL A 55 -17.83 -11.45 36.60
C VAL A 55 -17.47 -10.20 35.78
N GLY A 56 -17.89 -9.01 36.22
CA GLY A 56 -17.53 -7.76 35.55
C GLY A 56 -16.01 -7.50 35.55
N ALA A 57 -15.37 -7.67 36.70
CA ALA A 57 -13.92 -7.48 36.87
C ALA A 57 -13.09 -8.51 36.08
N LEU A 58 -13.42 -9.79 36.18
CA LEU A 58 -12.79 -10.87 35.39
C LEU A 58 -12.99 -10.66 33.89
N GLY A 59 -14.20 -10.28 33.46
CA GLY A 59 -14.51 -9.98 32.07
C GLY A 59 -13.67 -8.82 31.52
N CYS A 60 -13.49 -7.76 32.31
CA CYS A 60 -12.59 -6.66 31.98
C CYS A 60 -11.12 -7.13 31.90
N GLY A 61 -10.65 -7.88 32.90
CA GLY A 61 -9.29 -8.43 32.93
C GLY A 61 -8.97 -9.34 31.73
N ILE A 62 -9.88 -10.26 31.40
CA ILE A 62 -9.76 -11.14 30.22
C ILE A 62 -9.75 -10.31 28.94
N THR A 63 -10.62 -9.30 28.83
CA THR A 63 -10.65 -8.41 27.66
C THR A 63 -9.33 -7.69 27.49
N LEU A 64 -8.75 -7.16 28.57
CA LEU A 64 -7.44 -6.51 28.53
C LEU A 64 -6.33 -7.47 28.09
N LEU A 65 -6.28 -8.69 28.65
CA LEU A 65 -5.29 -9.71 28.27
C LEU A 65 -5.43 -10.16 26.81
N VAL A 66 -6.65 -10.43 26.37
CA VAL A 66 -6.93 -10.97 25.03
C VAL A 66 -6.75 -9.91 23.94
N THR A 67 -6.90 -8.62 24.28
CA THR A 67 -6.71 -7.47 23.38
C THR A 67 -5.38 -6.74 23.57
N ALA A 68 -4.53 -7.16 24.51
CA ALA A 68 -3.18 -6.63 24.66
C ALA A 68 -2.40 -6.87 23.36
N LYS A 69 -1.84 -5.79 22.80
CA LYS A 69 -0.97 -5.86 21.63
C LYS A 69 0.40 -6.38 22.10
N THR A 70 0.86 -7.48 21.50
CA THR A 70 2.24 -7.97 21.66
C THR A 70 3.00 -7.77 20.35
N HIS A 71 4.30 -8.10 20.31
CA HIS A 71 5.09 -8.13 19.07
C HIS A 71 4.47 -9.03 17.98
N ARG A 72 3.64 -10.02 18.34
CA ARG A 72 2.91 -10.90 17.39
C ARG A 72 1.43 -10.52 17.20
N GLY A 73 1.05 -9.29 17.58
CA GLY A 73 -0.33 -8.85 17.64
C GLY A 73 -1.10 -9.42 18.84
N SER A 74 -2.40 -9.17 18.89
CA SER A 74 -3.28 -9.66 19.97
C SER A 74 -3.74 -11.11 19.75
N VAL A 75 -4.20 -11.79 20.81
CA VAL A 75 -4.78 -13.14 20.69
C VAL A 75 -6.02 -13.13 19.78
N VAL A 76 -6.83 -12.06 19.85
CA VAL A 76 -7.99 -11.87 18.97
C VAL A 76 -7.58 -11.77 17.51
N GLU A 77 -6.55 -10.96 17.21
CA GLU A 77 -6.05 -10.81 15.84
C GLU A 77 -5.56 -12.14 15.28
N ARG A 78 -4.78 -12.90 16.07
CA ARG A 78 -4.32 -14.23 15.67
C ARG A 78 -5.49 -15.17 15.36
N ARG A 79 -6.50 -15.23 16.23
CA ARG A 79 -7.72 -16.03 15.99
C ARG A 79 -8.49 -15.57 14.76
N ARG A 80 -8.59 -14.25 14.51
CA ARG A 80 -9.22 -13.70 13.31
C ARG A 80 -8.45 -14.09 12.05
N LYS A 81 -7.11 -13.95 12.04
CA LYS A 81 -6.24 -14.40 10.94
C LYS A 81 -6.45 -15.90 10.66
N SER A 82 -6.39 -16.75 11.69
CA SER A 82 -6.60 -18.20 11.53
C SER A 82 -8.01 -18.56 11.06
N ARG A 83 -9.05 -17.86 11.52
CA ARG A 83 -10.43 -18.10 11.05
C ARG A 83 -10.57 -17.72 9.59
N ARG A 84 -10.05 -16.55 9.18
CA ARG A 84 -10.04 -16.12 7.77
C ARG A 84 -9.30 -17.12 6.89
N TRP A 85 -8.11 -17.56 7.31
CA TRP A 85 -7.34 -18.58 6.61
C TRP A 85 -8.12 -19.86 6.38
N ARG A 86 -8.76 -20.40 7.44
CA ARG A 86 -9.63 -21.57 7.33
C ARG A 86 -10.81 -21.35 6.38
N THR A 87 -11.42 -20.16 6.39
CA THR A 87 -12.50 -19.83 5.48
C THR A 87 -12.02 -19.82 4.02
N ARG A 88 -10.88 -19.18 3.71
CA ARG A 88 -10.30 -19.16 2.35
C ARG A 88 -9.89 -20.55 1.87
N SER A 89 -9.24 -21.33 2.73
CA SER A 89 -8.87 -22.72 2.44
C SER A 89 -10.08 -23.61 2.12
N ARG A 90 -11.21 -23.39 2.81
CA ARG A 90 -12.47 -24.08 2.53
C ARG A 90 -13.13 -23.57 1.24
N ALA A 91 -13.07 -22.27 0.97
CA ALA A 91 -13.62 -21.65 -0.21
C ALA A 91 -12.83 -21.96 -1.49
N GLY A 92 -11.55 -22.34 -1.39
CA GLY A 92 -10.69 -22.57 -2.54
C GLY A 92 -10.09 -21.29 -3.13
N THR A 93 -10.05 -20.20 -2.35
CA THR A 93 -9.54 -18.89 -2.80
C THR A 93 -8.06 -18.67 -2.45
N LEU A 94 -7.34 -19.75 -2.13
CA LEU A 94 -5.89 -19.70 -1.89
C LEU A 94 -5.11 -19.82 -3.19
N ASP A 95 -5.67 -20.54 -4.17
CA ASP A 95 -5.03 -20.78 -5.45
C ASP A 95 -5.53 -19.75 -6.47
N PHE A 96 -4.65 -19.32 -7.35
CA PHE A 96 -4.97 -18.48 -8.49
C PHE A 96 -4.37 -19.11 -9.75
N ALA A 97 -5.22 -19.33 -10.74
CA ALA A 97 -4.83 -19.70 -12.08
C ALA A 97 -5.48 -18.70 -13.05
N PRO A 98 -4.70 -18.10 -13.97
CA PRO A 98 -5.27 -17.24 -15.01
C PRO A 98 -6.37 -17.97 -15.77
N PHE A 99 -7.47 -17.27 -16.02
CA PHE A 99 -8.61 -17.81 -16.75
C PHE A 99 -8.24 -18.08 -18.21
N THR A 100 -8.55 -19.28 -18.70
CA THR A 100 -8.59 -19.62 -20.13
C THR A 100 -9.86 -20.44 -20.39
N ASP A 101 -10.45 -20.29 -21.57
CA ASP A 101 -11.68 -21.01 -21.94
C ASP A 101 -11.50 -22.53 -21.86
N GLU A 102 -10.35 -23.03 -22.31
CA GLU A 102 -9.99 -24.45 -22.27
C GLU A 102 -9.89 -24.98 -20.82
N ALA A 103 -9.19 -24.26 -19.95
CA ALA A 103 -9.03 -24.68 -18.55
C ALA A 103 -10.37 -24.61 -17.80
N TRP A 104 -11.21 -23.63 -18.12
CA TRP A 104 -12.54 -23.49 -17.56
C TRP A 104 -13.47 -24.65 -17.92
N GLU A 105 -13.54 -25.00 -19.21
CA GLU A 105 -14.37 -26.12 -19.67
C GLU A 105 -13.87 -27.46 -19.10
N GLN A 106 -12.55 -27.67 -19.05
CA GLN A 106 -11.98 -28.85 -18.40
C GLN A 106 -12.35 -28.93 -16.92
N ALA A 107 -12.22 -27.83 -16.15
CA ALA A 107 -12.60 -27.79 -14.75
C ALA A 107 -14.12 -28.04 -14.54
N ARG A 108 -14.96 -27.55 -15.47
CA ARG A 108 -16.41 -27.78 -15.46
C ARG A 108 -16.75 -29.25 -15.72
N LEU A 109 -16.08 -29.90 -16.67
CA LEU A 109 -16.21 -31.33 -16.95
C LEU A 109 -15.76 -32.18 -15.77
N ASP A 110 -14.62 -31.86 -15.16
CA ASP A 110 -14.11 -32.50 -13.94
C ASP A 110 -15.14 -32.44 -12.80
N LEU A 111 -15.77 -31.27 -12.61
CA LEU A 111 -16.82 -31.10 -11.61
C LEU A 111 -18.06 -31.94 -11.92
N LYS A 112 -18.46 -32.03 -13.19
CA LYS A 112 -19.59 -32.86 -13.63
C LYS A 112 -19.29 -34.35 -13.39
N ALA A 113 -18.08 -34.81 -13.72
CA ALA A 113 -17.61 -36.16 -13.48
C ALA A 113 -17.53 -36.50 -11.98
N ALA A 114 -17.03 -35.57 -11.16
CA ALA A 114 -17.01 -35.73 -9.70
C ALA A 114 -18.43 -35.83 -9.11
N ARG A 115 -19.40 -35.09 -9.68
CA ARG A 115 -20.81 -35.18 -9.27
C ARG A 115 -21.47 -36.49 -9.68
N SER A 116 -21.13 -37.06 -10.85
CA SER A 116 -21.72 -38.32 -11.32
C SER A 116 -21.06 -39.58 -10.74
N SER A 117 -19.87 -39.45 -10.15
CA SER A 117 -19.14 -40.56 -9.53
C SER A 117 -19.90 -41.20 -8.36
N ARG A 118 -20.05 -42.53 -8.38
CA ARG A 118 -20.57 -43.35 -7.27
C ARG A 118 -19.48 -43.86 -6.32
N LYS A 119 -18.22 -43.43 -6.50
CA LYS A 119 -17.08 -43.91 -5.70
C LYS A 119 -17.12 -43.38 -4.27
N ARG A 120 -16.57 -44.16 -3.32
CA ARG A 120 -16.27 -43.71 -1.95
C ARG A 120 -15.36 -42.48 -2.03
N GLY A 121 -15.71 -41.40 -1.33
CA GLY A 121 -14.97 -40.11 -1.39
C GLY A 121 -15.57 -39.05 -2.33
N ARG A 122 -16.76 -39.28 -2.91
CA ARG A 122 -17.48 -38.31 -3.78
C ARG A 122 -17.48 -36.88 -3.26
N ALA A 123 -17.76 -36.66 -1.98
CA ALA A 123 -17.81 -35.31 -1.39
C ALA A 123 -16.45 -34.59 -1.46
N LYS A 124 -15.35 -35.32 -1.27
CA LYS A 124 -13.98 -34.77 -1.36
C LYS A 124 -13.65 -34.40 -2.80
N ASN A 125 -13.94 -35.29 -3.76
CA ASN A 125 -13.70 -35.03 -5.18
C ASN A 125 -14.52 -33.84 -5.70
N ILE A 126 -15.78 -33.71 -5.26
CA ILE A 126 -16.61 -32.53 -5.58
C ILE A 126 -16.01 -31.26 -4.99
N ALA A 127 -15.50 -31.32 -3.75
CA ALA A 127 -14.87 -30.17 -3.11
C ALA A 127 -13.59 -29.76 -3.85
N GLU A 128 -12.73 -30.69 -4.22
CA GLU A 128 -11.49 -30.43 -4.98
C GLU A 128 -11.78 -29.87 -6.37
N ALA A 129 -12.73 -30.45 -7.12
CA ALA A 129 -13.12 -29.94 -8.42
C ALA A 129 -13.73 -28.52 -8.32
N ARG A 130 -14.50 -28.24 -7.26
CA ARG A 130 -14.99 -26.87 -6.98
C ARG A 130 -13.84 -25.90 -6.71
N LYS A 131 -12.83 -26.30 -5.93
CA LYS A 131 -11.66 -25.46 -5.64
C LYS A 131 -10.90 -25.11 -6.92
N ARG A 132 -10.67 -26.08 -7.82
CA ARG A 132 -10.05 -25.82 -9.13
C ARG A 132 -10.83 -24.80 -9.94
N LEU A 133 -12.16 -24.92 -9.97
CA LEU A 133 -13.02 -23.96 -10.65
C LEU A 133 -12.95 -22.57 -10.01
N THR A 134 -12.88 -22.48 -8.68
CA THR A 134 -12.74 -21.21 -7.96
C THR A 134 -11.35 -20.56 -8.13
N ALA A 135 -10.31 -21.36 -8.35
CA ALA A 135 -8.96 -20.87 -8.60
C ALA A 135 -8.83 -20.16 -9.95
N LEU A 136 -9.60 -20.60 -10.97
CA LEU A 136 -9.63 -20.01 -12.30
C LEU A 136 -10.32 -18.65 -12.27
N ARG A 137 -9.53 -17.58 -12.42
CA ARG A 137 -9.99 -16.19 -12.30
C ARG A 137 -9.28 -15.32 -13.33
N VAL A 138 -9.98 -14.28 -13.78
CA VAL A 138 -9.42 -13.32 -14.76
C VAL A 138 -8.30 -12.50 -14.13
N HIS A 139 -8.49 -12.06 -12.88
CA HIS A 139 -7.53 -11.23 -12.16
C HIS A 139 -7.09 -11.88 -10.85
N PRO A 140 -5.82 -11.69 -10.45
CA PRO A 140 -5.34 -12.11 -9.14
C PRO A 140 -6.02 -11.29 -8.01
N ASP A 141 -6.01 -11.82 -6.79
CA ASP A 141 -6.67 -11.18 -5.62
C ASP A 141 -6.25 -9.70 -5.43
N GLY A 142 -4.98 -9.36 -5.71
CA GLY A 142 -4.46 -8.00 -5.60
C GLY A 142 -5.05 -7.00 -6.61
N ALA A 143 -5.54 -7.47 -7.75
CA ALA A 143 -6.15 -6.68 -8.83
C ALA A 143 -7.61 -7.09 -9.09
N ASP A 144 -8.27 -7.71 -8.11
CA ASP A 144 -9.69 -8.04 -8.21
C ASP A 144 -10.54 -6.81 -8.55
N GLY A 145 -11.41 -6.96 -9.55
CA GLY A 145 -12.27 -5.88 -10.08
C GLY A 145 -11.56 -4.85 -10.97
N MET A 146 -10.29 -5.06 -11.32
CA MET A 146 -9.56 -4.17 -12.23
C MET A 146 -9.90 -4.46 -13.70
N GLY A 147 -9.98 -3.42 -14.52
CA GLY A 147 -10.07 -3.47 -15.97
C GLY A 147 -9.48 -2.21 -16.58
N TRP A 148 -9.74 -1.95 -17.88
CA TRP A 148 -9.21 -0.79 -18.58
C TRP A 148 -10.33 0.06 -19.19
N LEU A 149 -10.38 1.34 -18.81
CA LEU A 149 -11.15 2.35 -19.55
C LEU A 149 -10.45 2.69 -20.89
N GLN A 150 -9.11 2.68 -20.89
CA GLN A 150 -8.26 2.97 -22.04
C GLN A 150 -7.01 2.09 -22.01
N HIS A 151 -6.75 1.37 -23.11
CA HIS A 151 -5.58 0.50 -23.30
C HIS A 151 -5.03 0.56 -24.74
N GLY A 152 -5.28 1.65 -25.46
CA GLY A 152 -4.80 1.88 -26.82
C GLY A 152 -3.27 2.00 -26.90
N ARG A 153 -2.69 1.67 -28.07
CA ARG A 153 -1.25 1.79 -28.30
C ARG A 153 -0.81 3.26 -28.23
N GLY A 154 0.31 3.53 -27.56
CA GLY A 154 0.87 4.87 -27.42
C GLY A 154 0.01 5.85 -26.60
N GLN A 155 -1.00 5.33 -25.88
CA GLN A 155 -1.88 6.14 -25.04
C GLN A 155 -1.71 5.75 -23.56
N PRO A 156 -1.85 6.71 -22.63
CA PRO A 156 -1.87 6.41 -21.20
C PRO A 156 -2.89 5.32 -20.88
N GLY A 157 -2.49 4.35 -20.07
CA GLY A 157 -3.37 3.31 -19.55
C GLY A 157 -4.24 3.88 -18.44
N ILE A 158 -5.56 3.89 -18.65
CA ILE A 158 -6.51 4.31 -17.62
C ILE A 158 -7.16 3.05 -17.06
N ALA A 159 -6.72 2.63 -15.89
CA ALA A 159 -7.27 1.47 -15.21
C ALA A 159 -8.60 1.85 -14.54
N TRP A 160 -9.60 0.98 -14.66
CA TRP A 160 -10.87 1.06 -13.94
C TRP A 160 -10.86 0.01 -12.84
N HIS A 161 -11.11 0.41 -11.60
CA HIS A 161 -11.27 -0.49 -10.47
C HIS A 161 -12.71 -0.47 -9.97
N ALA A 162 -13.32 -1.64 -9.88
CA ALA A 162 -14.62 -1.87 -9.24
C ALA A 162 -14.49 -3.00 -8.20
N PRO A 163 -13.71 -2.80 -7.11
CA PRO A 163 -13.48 -3.83 -6.12
C PRO A 163 -14.76 -4.10 -5.33
N ALA A 164 -15.02 -5.37 -5.00
CA ALA A 164 -16.23 -5.74 -4.27
C ALA A 164 -16.30 -5.07 -2.89
N GLY A 165 -17.31 -4.21 -2.70
CA GLY A 165 -17.58 -3.53 -1.42
C GLY A 165 -16.83 -2.20 -1.21
N GLU A 166 -16.15 -1.69 -2.23
CA GLU A 166 -15.50 -0.38 -2.26
C GLU A 166 -16.12 0.50 -3.35
N ASP A 167 -15.85 1.81 -3.30
CA ASP A 167 -16.29 2.74 -4.35
C ASP A 167 -15.40 2.57 -5.60
N ASP A 168 -16.01 2.60 -6.79
CA ASP A 168 -15.26 2.53 -8.05
C ASP A 168 -14.30 3.72 -8.20
N TYR A 169 -13.15 3.49 -8.82
CA TYR A 169 -12.17 4.52 -9.10
C TYR A 169 -11.40 4.25 -10.38
N LEU A 170 -10.88 5.32 -10.99
CA LEU A 170 -9.90 5.24 -12.07
C LEU A 170 -8.50 5.45 -11.50
N SER A 171 -7.49 4.81 -12.08
CA SER A 171 -6.09 5.08 -11.72
C SER A 171 -5.18 5.14 -12.95
N VAL A 172 -4.15 5.98 -12.87
CA VAL A 172 -3.09 6.09 -13.88
C VAL A 172 -1.74 6.03 -13.19
N ALA A 173 -0.85 5.17 -13.69
CA ALA A 173 0.52 5.02 -13.22
C ALA A 173 1.47 5.89 -14.05
N PHE A 174 2.43 6.50 -13.38
CA PHE A 174 3.45 7.37 -13.97
C PHE A 174 4.83 6.83 -13.59
N SER A 175 5.70 6.65 -14.58
CA SER A 175 7.13 6.45 -14.34
C SER A 175 7.78 7.77 -13.99
N VAL A 176 8.60 7.77 -12.94
CA VAL A 176 9.36 8.95 -12.53
C VAL A 176 10.80 8.59 -12.24
N THR A 177 11.74 9.51 -12.48
CA THR A 177 13.15 9.26 -12.16
C THR A 177 13.49 9.48 -10.68
N GLY A 178 12.59 10.10 -9.91
CA GLY A 178 12.84 10.49 -8.52
C GLY A 178 13.42 11.91 -8.41
N GLN A 179 13.40 12.45 -7.18
CA GLN A 179 13.78 13.84 -6.92
C GLN A 179 15.29 14.07 -6.71
N LEU A 180 16.01 13.03 -6.31
CA LEU A 180 17.43 13.12 -5.95
C LEU A 180 18.22 12.16 -6.84
N ARG A 181 19.35 12.63 -7.36
CA ARG A 181 20.30 11.81 -8.14
C ARG A 181 21.67 11.94 -7.48
N GLY A 182 21.96 11.04 -6.55
CA GLY A 182 23.21 11.05 -5.80
C GLY A 182 23.21 12.05 -4.63
N ILE A 183 24.41 12.51 -4.27
CA ILE A 183 24.61 13.40 -3.11
C ILE A 183 24.19 14.81 -3.51
N GLU A 184 23.20 15.33 -2.78
CA GLU A 184 22.62 16.65 -3.04
C GLU A 184 22.68 17.53 -1.79
N SER A 185 22.67 18.85 -2.00
CA SER A 185 22.65 19.79 -0.87
C SER A 185 21.31 19.76 -0.12
N THR A 186 21.33 20.05 1.18
CA THR A 186 20.11 20.15 2.01
C THR A 186 19.08 21.14 1.44
N ALA A 187 19.54 22.22 0.80
CA ALA A 187 18.66 23.19 0.15
C ALA A 187 17.93 22.61 -1.07
N VAL A 188 18.58 21.75 -1.86
CA VAL A 188 17.94 21.04 -2.99
C VAL A 188 16.90 20.06 -2.45
N MET A 189 17.25 19.29 -1.42
CA MET A 189 16.33 18.33 -0.79
C MET A 189 15.10 19.01 -0.19
N THR A 190 15.27 20.14 0.49
CA THR A 190 14.15 20.91 1.06
C THR A 190 13.20 21.40 -0.03
N ARG A 191 13.73 22.00 -1.11
CA ARG A 191 12.90 22.45 -2.24
C ARG A 191 12.18 21.31 -2.95
N ALA A 192 12.82 20.15 -3.07
CA ALA A 192 12.19 18.96 -3.64
C ALA A 192 11.00 18.50 -2.77
N ALA A 193 11.19 18.41 -1.45
CA ALA A 193 10.12 18.02 -0.54
C ALA A 193 8.98 19.04 -0.46
N GLU A 194 9.29 20.34 -0.53
CA GLU A 194 8.28 21.40 -0.66
C GLU A 194 7.49 21.27 -1.96
N GLY A 195 8.18 21.01 -3.09
CA GLY A 195 7.53 20.76 -4.38
C GLY A 195 6.57 19.57 -4.35
N TRP A 196 6.95 18.47 -3.70
CA TRP A 196 6.05 17.33 -3.47
C TRP A 196 4.87 17.71 -2.57
N GLY A 197 5.12 18.48 -1.51
CA GLY A 197 4.07 19.00 -0.63
C GLY A 197 3.06 19.88 -1.38
N HIS A 198 3.54 20.76 -2.28
CA HIS A 198 2.69 21.59 -3.12
C HIS A 198 1.87 20.77 -4.12
N PHE A 199 2.48 19.75 -4.74
CA PHE A 199 1.77 18.83 -5.64
C PHE A 199 0.59 18.14 -4.96
N LEU A 200 0.79 17.63 -3.74
CA LEU A 200 -0.27 17.00 -2.95
C LEU A 200 -1.31 18.02 -2.48
N ALA A 201 -0.86 19.17 -1.97
CA ALA A 201 -1.74 20.23 -1.50
C ALA A 201 -2.67 20.76 -2.61
N GLY A 202 -2.19 20.89 -3.85
CA GLY A 202 -3.00 21.31 -5.00
C GLY A 202 -4.11 20.33 -5.38
N ARG A 203 -4.04 19.07 -4.93
CA ARG A 203 -4.99 17.99 -5.21
C ARG A 203 -5.90 17.63 -4.04
N ALA A 204 -5.69 18.24 -2.88
CA ALA A 204 -6.52 18.05 -1.71
C ALA A 204 -7.76 18.96 -1.57
N PRO A 205 -7.99 20.05 -2.33
CA PRO A 205 -9.22 20.83 -2.23
C PRO A 205 -10.46 20.00 -2.62
N HIS A 206 -11.63 20.38 -2.10
CA HIS A 206 -12.91 19.72 -2.44
C HIS A 206 -13.28 19.75 -3.93
N SER A 207 -12.71 20.69 -4.70
CA SER A 207 -12.91 20.78 -6.14
C SER A 207 -12.01 19.84 -6.94
N SER A 208 -10.99 19.24 -6.31
CA SER A 208 -10.14 18.26 -6.99
C SER A 208 -10.89 16.93 -7.12
N LEU A 209 -10.69 16.27 -8.26
CA LEU A 209 -11.22 14.94 -8.51
C LEU A 209 -10.28 13.83 -8.01
N VAL A 210 -9.05 14.18 -7.63
CA VAL A 210 -8.05 13.24 -7.11
C VAL A 210 -8.38 12.87 -5.66
N GLY A 211 -8.44 11.58 -5.36
CA GLY A 211 -8.67 11.08 -4.01
C GLY A 211 -7.40 10.56 -3.33
N ASN A 212 -6.57 9.84 -4.07
CA ASN A 212 -5.39 9.17 -3.53
C ASN A 212 -4.18 9.35 -4.45
N VAL A 213 -3.00 9.39 -3.84
CA VAL A 213 -1.71 9.33 -4.52
C VAL A 213 -0.91 8.20 -3.89
N GLN A 214 -0.47 7.24 -4.70
CA GLN A 214 0.40 6.16 -4.30
C GLN A 214 1.80 6.44 -4.84
N THR A 215 2.82 6.36 -4.00
CA THR A 215 4.21 6.23 -4.45
C THR A 215 4.60 4.77 -4.35
N VAL A 216 5.30 4.25 -5.36
CA VAL A 216 5.86 2.90 -5.36
C VAL A 216 7.32 3.02 -5.75
N THR A 217 8.21 2.48 -4.93
CA THR A 217 9.61 2.31 -5.27
C THR A 217 9.93 0.84 -5.23
N ARG A 218 10.36 0.29 -6.37
CA ARG A 218 10.84 -1.07 -6.46
C ARG A 218 12.35 -1.07 -6.47
N VAL A 219 12.93 -1.82 -5.55
CA VAL A 219 14.37 -1.96 -5.37
C VAL A 219 14.77 -3.34 -5.87
N LEU A 220 15.69 -3.37 -6.82
CA LEU A 220 16.14 -4.55 -7.55
C LEU A 220 17.66 -4.65 -7.48
N PRO A 221 18.25 -5.86 -7.55
CA PRO A 221 19.65 -6.01 -7.89
C PRO A 221 19.98 -5.26 -9.18
N ALA A 222 21.20 -4.74 -9.27
CA ALA A 222 21.68 -4.09 -10.47
C ALA A 222 21.69 -5.08 -11.63
N ASP A 223 20.90 -4.76 -12.67
CA ASP A 223 20.92 -5.50 -13.92
C ASP A 223 22.01 -4.90 -14.82
N SER A 224 23.08 -5.65 -15.01
CA SER A 224 24.18 -5.28 -15.90
C SER A 224 24.03 -5.84 -17.31
N ALA A 225 22.95 -6.57 -17.64
CA ALA A 225 22.81 -7.28 -18.91
C ALA A 225 22.89 -6.34 -20.13
N MET A 226 22.24 -5.17 -20.09
CA MET A 226 22.34 -4.18 -21.17
C MET A 226 23.75 -3.61 -21.31
N GLN A 227 24.45 -3.39 -20.19
CA GLN A 227 25.81 -2.88 -20.20
C GLN A 227 26.77 -3.94 -20.74
N GLN A 228 26.62 -5.19 -20.31
CA GLN A 228 27.37 -6.33 -20.84
C GLN A 228 27.10 -6.50 -22.35
N PHE A 229 25.85 -6.42 -22.79
CA PHE A 229 25.51 -6.46 -24.21
C PHE A 229 26.15 -5.31 -24.99
N TRP A 230 26.12 -4.09 -24.47
CA TRP A 230 26.78 -2.95 -25.11
C TRP A 230 28.29 -3.16 -25.21
N VAL A 231 28.95 -3.66 -24.15
CA VAL A 231 30.38 -3.99 -24.14
C VAL A 231 30.68 -5.03 -25.19
N LEU A 232 29.94 -6.14 -25.23
CA LEU A 232 30.15 -7.22 -26.19
C LEU A 232 30.03 -6.74 -27.65
N ASN A 233 29.18 -5.76 -27.93
CA ASN A 233 28.98 -5.21 -29.28
C ASN A 233 29.85 -4.00 -29.60
N SER A 234 30.55 -3.43 -28.60
CA SER A 234 31.35 -2.21 -28.75
C SER A 234 32.83 -2.42 -28.38
N LEU A 235 33.22 -3.66 -28.06
CA LEU A 235 34.60 -4.02 -27.78
C LEU A 235 35.41 -3.94 -29.07
N ASP A 236 36.58 -3.31 -29.00
CA ASP A 236 37.56 -3.36 -30.07
C ASP A 236 38.24 -4.76 -30.07
N ASP A 237 38.37 -5.38 -31.24
CA ASP A 237 39.03 -6.67 -31.40
C ASP A 237 40.52 -6.62 -31.00
N GLU A 238 41.15 -5.43 -31.02
CA GLU A 238 42.53 -5.21 -30.60
C GLU A 238 42.68 -4.83 -29.12
N ALA A 239 41.58 -4.81 -28.34
CA ALA A 239 41.61 -4.45 -26.93
C ALA A 239 42.55 -5.39 -26.12
N PRO A 240 43.49 -4.85 -25.33
CA PRO A 240 44.35 -5.68 -24.48
C PRO A 240 43.54 -6.53 -23.49
N ALA A 241 43.89 -7.81 -23.33
CA ALA A 241 43.20 -8.73 -22.43
C ALA A 241 43.10 -8.22 -20.99
N ASP A 242 44.13 -7.52 -20.50
CA ASP A 242 44.15 -6.93 -19.16
C ASP A 242 43.10 -5.81 -19.00
N ALA A 243 42.82 -5.06 -20.06
CA ALA A 243 41.80 -4.01 -20.04
C ALA A 243 40.38 -4.61 -20.01
N ILE A 244 40.17 -5.71 -20.75
CA ILE A 244 38.92 -6.48 -20.74
C ILE A 244 38.68 -7.04 -19.33
N ALA A 245 39.66 -7.74 -18.77
CA ALA A 245 39.57 -8.31 -17.43
C ALA A 245 39.36 -7.23 -16.35
N SER A 246 40.04 -6.09 -16.45
CA SER A 246 39.85 -4.96 -15.54
C SER A 246 38.43 -4.39 -15.64
N TYR A 247 37.83 -4.34 -16.84
CA TYR A 247 36.48 -3.84 -17.02
C TYR A 247 35.42 -4.85 -16.55
N GLU A 248 35.61 -6.14 -16.80
CA GLU A 248 34.79 -7.22 -16.25
C GLU A 248 34.78 -7.18 -14.72
N GLU A 249 35.94 -6.95 -14.09
CA GLU A 249 36.02 -6.79 -12.65
C GLU A 249 35.26 -5.55 -12.16
N VAL A 250 35.29 -4.44 -12.89
CA VAL A 250 34.44 -3.27 -12.59
C VAL A 250 32.95 -3.62 -12.71
N LEU A 251 32.53 -4.35 -13.75
CA LEU A 251 31.13 -4.80 -13.90
C LEU A 251 30.72 -5.70 -12.73
N ARG A 252 31.61 -6.59 -12.29
CA ARG A 252 31.37 -7.46 -11.14
C ARG A 252 31.23 -6.66 -9.85
N LEU A 253 32.17 -5.77 -9.55
CA LEU A 253 32.17 -4.93 -8.35
C LEU A 253 31.04 -3.90 -8.33
N THR A 254 30.61 -3.40 -9.49
CA THR A 254 29.47 -2.47 -9.57
C THR A 254 28.12 -3.17 -9.56
N GLY A 255 28.08 -4.48 -9.84
CA GLY A 255 26.86 -5.29 -9.76
C GLY A 255 26.64 -5.95 -8.39
N GLU A 256 27.72 -6.33 -7.70
CA GLU A 256 27.67 -6.99 -6.39
C GLU A 256 27.10 -6.03 -5.33
N ASP A 257 26.02 -6.44 -4.66
CA ASP A 257 25.27 -5.68 -3.64
C ASP A 257 24.68 -4.32 -4.08
N ALA A 258 24.85 -3.93 -5.34
CA ALA A 258 24.26 -2.73 -5.89
C ALA A 258 22.75 -2.90 -6.09
N MET A 259 21.97 -2.04 -5.46
CA MET A 259 20.51 -2.03 -5.57
C MET A 259 20.05 -0.80 -6.36
N VAL A 260 19.32 -1.05 -7.46
CA VAL A 260 18.73 -0.04 -8.34
C VAL A 260 17.28 0.19 -7.97
N GLN A 261 16.87 1.46 -8.03
CA GLN A 261 15.52 1.90 -7.68
C GLN A 261 14.73 2.26 -8.94
N ARG A 262 13.49 1.77 -9.01
CA ARG A 262 12.49 2.16 -10.02
C ARG A 262 11.32 2.82 -9.31
N HIS A 263 11.05 4.09 -9.63
CA HIS A 263 10.01 4.87 -8.97
C HIS A 263 8.79 5.03 -9.87
N LEU A 264 7.62 4.82 -9.27
CA LEU A 264 6.32 4.99 -9.89
C LEU A 264 5.45 5.84 -8.98
N VAL A 265 4.60 6.65 -9.58
CA VAL A 265 3.53 7.37 -8.88
C VAL A 265 2.22 6.97 -9.52
N THR A 266 1.25 6.54 -8.73
CA THR A 266 -0.10 6.26 -9.21
C THR A 266 -1.06 7.26 -8.60
N VAL A 267 -1.89 7.88 -9.43
CA VAL A 267 -2.94 8.79 -8.96
C VAL A 267 -4.29 8.11 -9.17
N SER A 268 -5.19 8.24 -8.19
CA SER A 268 -6.53 7.64 -8.23
C SER A 268 -7.63 8.69 -8.15
N TRP A 269 -8.63 8.54 -9.02
CA TRP A 269 -9.81 9.38 -9.15
C TRP A 269 -11.06 8.56 -8.81
N PRO A 270 -11.65 8.73 -7.61
CA PRO A 270 -12.89 8.05 -7.27
C PRO A 270 -14.04 8.51 -8.18
N ILE A 271 -14.85 7.56 -8.65
CA ILE A 271 -16.01 7.82 -9.53
C ILE A 271 -17.17 8.32 -8.67
N THR A 272 -17.07 9.59 -8.27
CA THR A 272 -18.10 10.28 -7.50
C THR A 272 -19.11 11.00 -8.40
N ALA A 273 -20.21 11.49 -7.82
CA ALA A 273 -21.14 12.35 -8.55
C ALA A 273 -20.47 13.61 -9.13
N ALA A 274 -19.46 14.16 -8.44
CA ALA A 274 -18.68 15.29 -8.92
C ALA A 274 -17.81 14.92 -10.13
N PHE A 275 -17.24 13.72 -10.13
CA PHE A 275 -16.50 13.20 -11.29
C PHE A 275 -17.42 13.03 -12.50
N THR A 276 -18.59 12.40 -12.31
CA THR A 276 -19.54 12.20 -13.43
C THR A 276 -20.11 13.50 -13.97
N ASP A 277 -20.33 14.51 -13.13
CA ASP A 277 -20.77 15.85 -13.54
C ASP A 277 -19.66 16.61 -14.28
N ALA A 278 -18.41 16.49 -13.84
CA ALA A 278 -17.29 17.07 -14.58
C ALA A 278 -17.12 16.38 -15.94
N ALA A 279 -17.26 15.06 -15.99
CA ALA A 279 -17.06 14.28 -17.21
C ALA A 279 -18.14 14.50 -18.26
N SER A 280 -19.38 14.77 -17.86
CA SER A 280 -20.49 15.03 -18.80
C SER A 280 -20.25 16.27 -19.66
N LYS A 281 -19.43 17.21 -19.19
CA LYS A 281 -19.03 18.43 -19.93
C LYS A 281 -18.05 18.14 -21.07
N PHE A 282 -17.41 16.98 -21.07
CA PHE A 282 -16.45 16.55 -22.09
C PHE A 282 -17.03 15.58 -23.12
N GLY A 283 -18.24 15.05 -22.89
CA GLY A 283 -18.91 14.12 -23.78
C GLY A 283 -19.81 13.14 -23.05
N GLU A 284 -20.45 12.26 -23.82
CA GLU A 284 -21.36 11.24 -23.27
C GLU A 284 -20.61 10.01 -22.75
N GLY A 285 -21.12 9.46 -21.65
CA GLY A 285 -20.66 8.18 -21.10
C GLY A 285 -19.14 8.07 -20.91
N ARG A 286 -18.58 6.95 -21.36
CA ARG A 286 -17.15 6.63 -21.19
C ARG A 286 -16.22 7.50 -22.04
N ASP A 287 -16.71 8.07 -23.13
CA ASP A 287 -15.90 8.95 -23.97
C ASP A 287 -15.66 10.30 -23.28
N GLY A 288 -16.69 10.84 -22.61
CA GLY A 288 -16.53 11.99 -21.72
C GLY A 288 -15.54 11.74 -20.59
N TRP A 289 -15.52 10.52 -20.03
CA TRP A 289 -14.56 10.13 -18.99
C TRP A 289 -13.13 10.12 -19.52
N ARG A 290 -12.88 9.53 -20.70
CA ARG A 290 -11.54 9.53 -21.32
C ARG A 290 -11.06 10.94 -21.64
N ALA A 291 -11.94 11.80 -22.15
CA ALA A 291 -11.62 13.19 -22.47
C ALA A 291 -11.30 14.03 -21.21
N LEU A 292 -12.08 13.88 -20.13
CA LEU A 292 -11.75 14.49 -18.83
C LEU A 292 -10.40 13.97 -18.30
N MET A 293 -10.22 12.64 -18.32
CA MET A 293 -9.00 12.01 -17.81
C MET A 293 -7.76 12.45 -18.56
N LYS A 294 -7.83 12.73 -19.87
CA LYS A 294 -6.71 13.31 -20.62
C LYS A 294 -6.22 14.61 -19.98
N ASN A 295 -7.13 15.52 -19.63
CA ASN A 295 -6.78 16.79 -18.99
C ASN A 295 -6.21 16.58 -17.57
N GLU A 296 -6.78 15.66 -16.80
CA GLU A 296 -6.30 15.29 -15.47
C GLU A 296 -4.90 14.66 -15.50
N ILE A 297 -4.61 13.84 -16.50
CA ILE A 297 -3.30 13.22 -16.74
C ILE A 297 -2.28 14.30 -17.10
N ASP A 298 -2.59 15.20 -18.04
CA ASP A 298 -1.69 16.29 -18.44
C ASP A 298 -1.39 17.23 -17.25
N ALA A 299 -2.40 17.55 -16.44
CA ALA A 299 -2.23 18.32 -15.21
C ALA A 299 -1.38 17.59 -14.16
N THR A 300 -1.47 16.25 -14.12
CA THR A 300 -0.65 15.41 -13.25
C THR A 300 0.80 15.36 -13.71
N VAL A 301 1.07 15.19 -14.99
CA VAL A 301 2.43 15.24 -15.54
C VAL A 301 3.08 16.59 -15.23
N ARG A 302 2.38 17.71 -15.47
CA ARG A 302 2.89 19.05 -15.13
C ARG A 302 3.20 19.18 -13.64
N GLY A 303 2.26 18.78 -12.78
CA GLY A 303 2.44 18.86 -11.34
C GLY A 303 3.60 18.01 -10.80
N LEU A 304 3.77 16.79 -11.32
CA LEU A 304 4.91 15.91 -10.94
C LEU A 304 6.24 16.48 -11.44
N THR A 305 6.25 17.11 -12.61
CA THR A 305 7.43 17.79 -13.18
C THR A 305 7.80 19.02 -12.34
N GLU A 306 6.81 19.84 -11.95
CA GLU A 306 7.00 20.99 -11.05
C GLU A 306 7.47 20.55 -9.65
N ALA A 307 7.02 19.38 -9.19
CA ALA A 307 7.51 18.72 -7.98
C ALA A 307 8.94 18.13 -8.13
N ARG A 308 9.61 18.35 -9.26
CA ARG A 308 10.99 17.94 -9.52
C ARG A 308 11.21 16.43 -9.46
N LEU A 309 10.24 15.62 -9.87
CA LEU A 309 10.40 14.15 -9.97
C LEU A 309 11.21 13.70 -11.20
N GLY A 310 11.80 14.66 -11.91
CA GLY A 310 12.64 14.47 -13.09
C GLY A 310 11.83 14.13 -14.33
N HIS A 311 12.19 13.06 -15.05
CA HIS A 311 11.42 12.65 -16.22
C HIS A 311 10.13 11.96 -15.76
N VAL A 312 8.99 12.44 -16.24
CA VAL A 312 7.65 11.94 -15.87
C VAL A 312 6.94 11.47 -17.13
N GLU A 313 6.55 10.20 -17.16
CA GLU A 313 5.82 9.60 -18.28
C GLU A 313 4.61 8.81 -17.76
N ALA A 314 3.43 9.03 -18.34
CA ALA A 314 2.26 8.21 -18.05
C ALA A 314 2.38 6.84 -18.72
N LEU A 315 2.34 5.77 -17.93
CA LEU A 315 2.47 4.42 -18.44
C LEU A 315 1.25 4.01 -19.28
N THR A 316 1.50 3.32 -20.38
CA THR A 316 0.47 2.61 -21.14
C THR A 316 -0.08 1.43 -20.33
N ALA A 317 -1.23 0.89 -20.76
CA ALA A 317 -1.80 -0.31 -20.14
C ALA A 317 -0.85 -1.53 -20.19
N ARG A 318 -0.09 -1.68 -21.28
CA ARG A 318 0.93 -2.74 -21.42
C ARG A 318 2.09 -2.55 -20.46
N GLN A 319 2.65 -1.34 -20.37
CA GLN A 319 3.74 -1.03 -19.43
C GLN A 319 3.29 -1.22 -17.98
N THR A 320 2.09 -0.77 -17.62
CA THR A 320 1.56 -0.97 -16.26
C THR A 320 1.40 -2.46 -15.95
N THR A 321 0.89 -3.24 -16.90
CA THR A 321 0.76 -4.69 -16.76
C THR A 321 2.12 -5.38 -16.69
N ALA A 322 3.10 -4.96 -17.50
CA ALA A 322 4.48 -5.47 -17.44
C ALA A 322 5.09 -5.27 -16.05
N VAL A 323 4.91 -4.09 -15.45
CA VAL A 323 5.33 -3.84 -14.07
C VAL A 323 4.64 -4.79 -13.10
N ILE A 324 3.31 -4.98 -13.20
CA ILE A 324 2.55 -5.88 -12.33
C ILE A 324 3.03 -7.34 -12.47
N LEU A 325 3.30 -7.80 -13.69
CA LEU A 325 3.83 -9.13 -13.96
C LEU A 325 5.26 -9.29 -13.42
N HIS A 326 6.12 -8.30 -13.59
CA HIS A 326 7.46 -8.27 -13.00
C HIS A 326 7.40 -8.27 -11.45
N GLN A 327 6.42 -7.58 -10.86
CA GLN A 327 6.25 -7.61 -9.40
C GLN A 327 5.88 -9.00 -8.87
N GLN A 328 5.18 -9.81 -9.66
CA GLN A 328 4.85 -11.20 -9.37
C GLN A 328 5.98 -12.18 -9.73
N ASN A 329 6.67 -11.95 -10.84
CA ASN A 329 7.81 -12.75 -11.28
C ASN A 329 9.00 -11.83 -11.59
N PRO A 330 9.87 -11.55 -10.60
CA PRO A 330 11.04 -10.71 -10.80
C PRO A 330 12.05 -11.20 -11.85
N SER A 331 11.98 -12.47 -12.30
CA SER A 331 12.82 -12.97 -13.41
C SER A 331 12.46 -12.33 -14.76
N ARG A 332 11.22 -11.86 -14.92
CA ARG A 332 10.80 -11.14 -16.12
C ARG A 332 11.34 -9.71 -16.08
N PRO A 333 12.00 -9.15 -17.11
CA PRO A 333 12.40 -7.75 -17.11
C PRO A 333 11.22 -6.77 -16.93
N ILE A 334 11.42 -5.73 -16.13
CA ILE A 334 10.34 -4.79 -15.76
C ILE A 334 9.80 -3.98 -16.95
N ASP A 335 10.65 -3.70 -17.94
CA ASP A 335 10.35 -2.88 -19.11
C ASP A 335 9.91 -3.72 -20.32
N GLU A 336 9.81 -5.05 -20.19
CA GLU A 336 9.41 -5.95 -21.28
C GLU A 336 7.89 -5.93 -21.49
N VAL A 337 7.47 -5.34 -22.62
CA VAL A 337 6.06 -5.10 -22.98
C VAL A 337 5.58 -5.85 -24.22
N ALA A 338 6.47 -6.51 -24.96
CA ALA A 338 6.19 -7.03 -26.30
C ALA A 338 5.12 -8.14 -26.31
N ASP A 339 5.24 -9.09 -25.38
CA ASP A 339 4.38 -10.25 -25.15
C ASP A 339 3.27 -9.99 -24.11
N VAL A 340 3.13 -8.76 -23.62
CA VAL A 340 2.15 -8.43 -22.57
C VAL A 340 0.76 -8.16 -23.15
N ASP A 341 -0.21 -8.96 -22.73
CA ASP A 341 -1.63 -8.64 -22.88
C ASP A 341 -2.13 -7.84 -21.66
N PRO A 342 -2.60 -6.58 -21.83
CA PRO A 342 -3.16 -5.79 -20.74
C PRO A 342 -4.32 -6.45 -19.97
N ALA A 343 -5.07 -7.37 -20.60
CA ALA A 343 -6.16 -8.07 -19.92
C ALA A 343 -5.64 -9.18 -18.98
N SER A 344 -4.42 -9.68 -19.19
CA SER A 344 -3.83 -10.77 -18.43
C SER A 344 -2.87 -10.24 -17.35
N LEU A 345 -3.43 -9.91 -16.19
CA LEU A 345 -2.70 -9.27 -15.08
C LEU A 345 -2.00 -10.26 -14.13
N GLY A 346 -2.23 -11.56 -14.26
CA GLY A 346 -1.88 -12.53 -13.22
C GLY A 346 -0.95 -13.65 -13.71
N VAL A 347 0.00 -14.01 -12.86
CA VAL A 347 0.78 -15.25 -12.99
C VAL A 347 0.19 -16.29 -12.05
N ARG A 348 0.24 -17.58 -12.41
CA ARG A 348 -0.25 -18.67 -11.54
C ARG A 348 0.40 -18.57 -10.16
N SER A 349 -0.41 -18.65 -9.11
CA SER A 349 0.08 -18.52 -7.74
C SER A 349 -0.77 -19.29 -6.73
N HIS A 350 -0.22 -19.48 -5.55
CA HIS A 350 -0.93 -20.01 -4.39
C HIS A 350 -0.49 -19.28 -3.12
N ASP A 351 -1.43 -19.06 -2.21
CA ASP A 351 -1.15 -18.53 -0.89
C ASP A 351 -0.74 -19.66 0.07
N GLU A 352 0.34 -19.44 0.81
CA GLU A 352 0.64 -20.10 2.08
C GLU A 352 0.33 -19.18 3.26
N PHE A 353 0.23 -19.74 4.47
CA PHE A 353 0.10 -18.90 5.66
C PHE A 353 1.39 -18.08 5.84
N SER A 354 1.31 -16.77 5.62
CA SER A 354 2.44 -15.82 5.61
C SER A 354 3.27 -15.73 4.32
N ALA A 355 2.86 -16.36 3.22
CA ALA A 355 3.52 -16.14 1.93
C ALA A 355 2.53 -16.19 0.76
N HIS A 356 2.85 -15.46 -0.30
CA HIS A 356 2.22 -15.58 -1.62
C HIS A 356 3.28 -16.16 -2.56
N VAL A 357 3.03 -17.33 -3.13
CA VAL A 357 4.00 -18.07 -3.93
C VAL A 357 3.56 -18.05 -5.38
N VAL A 358 4.39 -17.47 -6.24
CA VAL A 358 4.13 -17.35 -7.68
C VAL A 358 4.99 -18.36 -8.42
N THR A 359 4.37 -19.11 -9.32
CA THR A 359 5.05 -20.07 -10.19
C THR A 359 4.91 -19.61 -11.63
N GLY A 360 6.03 -19.27 -12.27
CA GLY A 360 6.08 -18.77 -13.64
C GLY A 360 7.23 -19.41 -14.43
N ALA A 361 7.51 -18.85 -15.60
CA ALA A 361 8.68 -19.17 -16.40
C ALA A 361 9.61 -17.95 -16.47
N ASP A 362 10.90 -18.18 -16.66
CA ASP A 362 11.86 -17.13 -16.97
C ASP A 362 11.84 -16.84 -18.49
N PRO A 363 11.35 -15.66 -18.93
CA PRO A 363 11.28 -15.33 -20.35
C PRO A 363 12.67 -15.07 -20.97
N SER A 364 13.70 -14.78 -20.16
CA SER A 364 15.05 -14.49 -20.65
C SER A 364 15.80 -15.73 -21.16
N ARG A 365 15.28 -16.93 -20.90
CA ARG A 365 15.83 -18.24 -21.31
C ARG A 365 14.86 -19.01 -22.24
N ALA A 366 14.04 -18.26 -22.97
CA ALA A 366 12.97 -18.79 -23.83
C ALA A 366 13.45 -19.61 -25.05
N ASP A 367 14.75 -19.74 -25.25
CA ASP A 367 15.42 -20.69 -26.14
C ASP A 367 15.19 -22.16 -25.72
N HIS A 368 14.76 -22.41 -24.48
CA HIS A 368 14.15 -23.67 -24.08
C HIS A 368 12.62 -23.57 -24.17
N VAL A 369 11.99 -24.50 -24.90
CA VAL A 369 10.55 -24.55 -25.28
C VAL A 369 9.56 -24.41 -24.09
N ASP A 370 10.02 -24.53 -22.85
CA ASP A 370 9.20 -24.36 -21.63
C ASP A 370 9.69 -23.24 -20.67
N GLY A 371 10.86 -22.63 -20.91
CA GLY A 371 11.57 -21.79 -19.92
C GLY A 371 11.89 -22.55 -18.62
N ASP A 372 12.96 -22.19 -17.91
CA ASP A 372 13.17 -22.78 -16.58
C ASP A 372 12.00 -22.37 -15.68
N ALA A 373 11.33 -23.35 -15.07
CA ALA A 373 10.26 -23.07 -14.11
C ALA A 373 10.83 -22.31 -12.92
N VAL A 374 10.27 -21.14 -12.65
CA VAL A 374 10.71 -20.26 -11.57
C VAL A 374 9.65 -20.11 -10.50
N GLU A 375 10.09 -20.18 -9.26
CA GLU A 375 9.23 -19.93 -8.10
C GLU A 375 9.73 -18.70 -7.34
N TRP A 376 8.79 -17.82 -7.00
CA TRP A 376 9.04 -16.62 -6.22
C TRP A 376 8.13 -16.59 -5.00
N TRP A 377 8.75 -16.33 -3.85
CA TRP A 377 8.08 -16.23 -2.56
C TRP A 377 7.97 -14.76 -2.17
N HIS A 378 6.73 -14.33 -1.94
CA HIS A 378 6.42 -12.96 -1.57
C HIS A 378 5.83 -12.86 -0.18
N ARG A 379 6.13 -11.77 0.51
CA ARG A 379 5.46 -11.44 1.77
C ARG A 379 5.29 -9.94 1.91
N THR A 380 4.06 -9.53 2.22
CA THR A 380 3.70 -8.12 2.36
C THR A 380 3.38 -7.75 3.80
N ALA A 381 3.96 -6.65 4.25
CA ALA A 381 3.67 -5.99 5.52
C ALA A 381 3.01 -4.64 5.29
N ALA A 382 2.14 -4.24 6.22
CA ALA A 382 1.65 -2.87 6.32
C ALA A 382 2.46 -2.09 7.38
N ILE A 383 2.74 -0.82 7.08
CA ILE A 383 3.31 0.17 7.99
C ILE A 383 2.18 1.16 8.29
N THR A 384 1.66 1.09 9.51
CA THR A 384 0.56 1.93 9.95
C THR A 384 1.06 3.05 10.86
N ALA A 385 0.35 4.18 10.88
CA ALA A 385 0.71 5.33 11.72
C ALA A 385 0.70 5.01 13.23
N ASP A 386 0.02 3.95 13.68
CA ASP A 386 0.01 3.49 15.08
C ASP A 386 1.20 2.58 15.45
N ALA A 387 1.95 2.09 14.47
CA ALA A 387 3.19 1.34 14.67
C ALA A 387 4.44 2.22 14.53
N LEU A 388 4.26 3.51 14.26
CA LEU A 388 5.35 4.48 14.11
C LEU A 388 5.52 5.30 15.39
N VAL A 389 6.74 5.32 15.94
CA VAL A 389 7.10 6.17 17.08
C VAL A 389 6.96 7.64 16.69
N THR A 390 6.33 8.44 17.54
CA THR A 390 6.25 9.89 17.34
C THR A 390 7.62 10.52 17.51
N ALA A 391 8.26 10.89 16.41
CA ALA A 391 9.62 11.45 16.43
C ALA A 391 9.86 12.43 15.27
N PRO A 392 10.85 13.33 15.41
CA PRO A 392 11.35 14.14 14.31
C PRO A 392 11.95 13.26 13.21
N ARG A 393 11.59 13.53 11.96
CA ARG A 393 12.03 12.83 10.75
C ARG A 393 12.45 13.83 9.67
N THR A 394 13.50 13.47 8.93
CA THR A 394 13.96 14.22 7.76
C THR A 394 13.32 13.66 6.49
N GLN A 395 13.56 14.30 5.35
CA GLN A 395 13.06 13.84 4.06
C GLN A 395 13.67 12.51 3.61
N LEU A 396 14.77 12.07 4.24
CA LEU A 396 15.46 10.80 3.98
C LEU A 396 15.03 9.68 4.91
N TRP A 397 13.94 9.85 5.67
CA TRP A 397 13.50 8.87 6.67
C TRP A 397 13.39 7.43 6.14
N VAL A 398 12.95 7.25 4.89
CA VAL A 398 12.78 5.92 4.28
C VAL A 398 14.01 5.43 3.53
N LEU A 399 15.12 6.17 3.53
CA LEU A 399 16.30 5.87 2.70
C LEU A 399 16.88 4.47 2.99
N ASP A 400 16.91 4.05 4.25
CA ASP A 400 17.44 2.73 4.64
C ASP A 400 16.59 1.58 4.08
N LEU A 401 15.32 1.82 3.75
CA LEU A 401 14.50 0.85 3.03
C LEU A 401 14.79 0.84 1.52
N LEU A 402 15.51 1.81 0.99
CA LEU A 402 15.75 1.97 -0.45
C LEU A 402 17.19 1.61 -0.87
N ILE A 403 18.13 1.61 0.07
CA ILE A 403 19.55 1.30 -0.19
C ILE A 403 19.90 -0.16 0.14
N GLY A 404 20.93 -0.70 -0.52
CA GLY A 404 21.31 -2.11 -0.44
C GLY A 404 22.16 -2.54 0.75
N ASN A 405 22.50 -1.64 1.70
CA ASN A 405 23.53 -1.94 2.71
C ASN A 405 23.19 -3.16 3.59
N ASP A 406 22.03 -3.13 4.25
CA ASP A 406 21.59 -4.24 5.13
C ASP A 406 20.53 -5.13 4.45
N LEU A 407 20.01 -4.68 3.30
CA LEU A 407 18.87 -5.30 2.61
C LEU A 407 19.25 -5.64 1.16
N SER A 408 19.74 -6.87 0.95
CA SER A 408 20.17 -7.38 -0.36
C SER A 408 19.05 -8.05 -1.18
N PHE A 409 17.84 -8.18 -0.63
CA PHE A 409 16.71 -8.82 -1.32
C PHE A 409 15.81 -7.81 -2.07
N ILE A 410 15.11 -8.30 -3.09
CA ILE A 410 14.14 -7.52 -3.87
C ILE A 410 13.00 -7.09 -2.96
N ARG A 411 12.63 -5.82 -3.07
CA ARG A 411 11.50 -5.27 -2.31
C ARG A 411 10.80 -4.14 -3.04
N SER A 412 9.49 -4.07 -2.87
CA SER A 412 8.65 -2.96 -3.32
C SER A 412 8.15 -2.21 -2.09
N VAL A 413 8.50 -0.94 -1.96
CA VAL A 413 8.03 -0.03 -0.91
C VAL A 413 6.96 0.88 -1.51
N SER A 414 5.76 0.90 -0.92
CA SER A 414 4.64 1.71 -1.40
C SER A 414 4.05 2.55 -0.29
N PHE A 415 3.80 3.84 -0.52
CA PHE A 415 3.00 4.67 0.38
C PHE A 415 1.73 5.11 -0.32
N HIS A 416 0.59 4.84 0.31
CA HIS A 416 -0.72 5.30 -0.14
C HIS A 416 -1.10 6.53 0.65
N ILE A 417 -1.32 7.64 -0.02
CA ILE A 417 -1.62 8.94 0.57
C ILE A 417 -3.04 9.33 0.16
N HIS A 418 -3.95 9.32 1.13
CA HIS A 418 -5.31 9.82 0.97
C HIS A 418 -5.35 11.31 1.31
N LEU A 419 -5.80 12.13 0.35
CA LEU A 419 -5.81 13.57 0.50
C LEU A 419 -7.06 14.04 1.25
N ILE A 420 -6.88 14.85 2.29
CA ILE A 420 -7.97 15.34 3.14
C ILE A 420 -8.08 16.86 2.99
N PRO A 421 -9.25 17.39 2.59
CA PRO A 421 -9.47 18.82 2.48
C PRO A 421 -9.15 19.58 3.77
N ALA A 422 -8.60 20.79 3.64
CA ALA A 422 -8.13 21.58 4.78
C ALA A 422 -9.21 21.84 5.84
N ALA A 423 -10.48 22.02 5.44
CA ALA A 423 -11.58 22.21 6.38
C ALA A 423 -11.78 20.99 7.28
N GLU A 424 -11.78 19.77 6.70
CA GLU A 424 -11.92 18.52 7.45
C GLU A 424 -10.68 18.27 8.33
N ALA A 425 -9.48 18.52 7.78
CA ALA A 425 -8.22 18.38 8.52
C ALA A 425 -8.15 19.32 9.74
N LYS A 426 -8.60 20.58 9.61
CA LYS A 426 -8.65 21.55 10.71
C LYS A 426 -9.55 21.08 11.85
N ILE A 427 -10.70 20.49 11.54
CA ILE A 427 -11.63 19.97 12.55
C ILE A 427 -10.98 18.82 13.31
N ALA A 428 -10.36 17.87 12.60
CA ALA A 428 -9.66 16.75 13.21
C ALA A 428 -8.49 17.21 14.10
N ALA A 429 -7.66 18.15 13.60
CA ALA A 429 -6.54 18.69 14.37
C ALA A 429 -6.98 19.40 15.65
N ARG A 430 -8.09 20.16 15.62
CA ARG A 430 -8.66 20.79 16.84
C ARG A 430 -9.12 19.76 17.85
N GLN A 431 -9.78 18.69 17.41
CA GLN A 431 -10.23 17.61 18.29
C GLN A 431 -9.05 16.87 18.93
N ASP A 432 -7.99 16.62 18.17
CA ASP A 432 -6.76 16.01 18.69
C ASP A 432 -6.12 16.87 19.78
N VAL A 433 -5.93 18.18 19.54
CA VAL A 433 -5.33 19.09 20.54
C VAL A 433 -6.17 19.15 21.82
N VAL A 434 -7.50 19.25 21.72
CA VAL A 434 -8.39 19.27 22.89
C VAL A 434 -8.29 17.98 23.69
N ARG A 435 -8.24 16.82 23.01
CA ARG A 435 -8.12 15.52 23.67
C ARG A 435 -6.76 15.35 24.35
N ASP A 436 -5.66 15.73 23.70
CA ASP A 436 -4.32 15.60 24.27
C ASP A 436 -4.11 16.56 25.46
N ALA A 437 -4.72 17.76 25.41
CA ALA A 437 -4.77 18.69 26.55
C ALA A 437 -5.56 18.09 27.72
N ALA A 438 -6.72 17.48 27.46
CA ALA A 438 -7.53 16.83 28.48
C ALA A 438 -6.82 15.62 29.12
N GLU A 439 -6.14 14.78 28.32
CA GLU A 439 -5.34 13.65 28.82
C GLU A 439 -4.20 14.13 29.72
N THR A 440 -3.52 15.21 29.32
CA THR A 440 -2.44 15.80 30.11
C THR A 440 -2.95 16.37 31.43
N LEU A 441 -4.11 17.04 31.42
CA LEU A 441 -4.76 17.54 32.63
C LEU A 441 -5.16 16.38 33.57
N ALA A 442 -5.81 15.35 33.04
CA ALA A 442 -6.22 14.18 33.82
C ALA A 442 -5.02 13.43 34.44
N ARG A 443 -3.88 13.36 33.74
CA ARG A 443 -2.65 12.77 34.29
C ARG A 443 -2.03 13.62 35.40
N ARG A 444 -2.03 14.95 35.23
CA ARG A 444 -1.59 15.89 36.27
C ARG A 444 -2.45 15.79 37.52
N GLU A 445 -3.77 15.74 37.36
CA GLU A 445 -4.72 15.52 38.46
C GLU A 445 -4.50 14.17 39.16
N ALA A 446 -4.14 13.13 38.41
CA ALA A 446 -3.77 11.82 38.95
C ALA A 446 -2.36 11.75 39.57
N GLY A 447 -1.62 12.87 39.67
CA GLY A 447 -0.28 12.94 40.24
C GLY A 447 0.79 12.18 39.45
N LYS A 448 0.54 11.86 38.18
CA LYS A 448 1.47 11.12 37.33
C LYS A 448 2.42 12.09 36.62
N ILE A 449 3.71 11.79 36.65
CA ILE A 449 4.72 12.52 35.90
C ILE A 449 4.47 12.31 34.39
N SER A 450 4.54 13.41 33.65
CA SER A 450 4.50 13.44 32.18
C SER A 450 5.57 12.51 31.60
N ALA A 451 5.18 11.54 30.78
CA ALA A 451 6.13 10.71 30.05
C ALA A 451 6.49 11.40 28.72
N ASP A 452 7.75 11.30 28.29
CA ASP A 452 8.30 11.95 27.08
C ASP A 452 7.42 11.78 25.83
N ASP A 453 6.82 10.60 25.64
CA ASP A 453 5.91 10.30 24.52
C ASP A 453 4.68 11.22 24.47
N THR A 454 4.20 11.65 25.64
CA THR A 454 2.99 12.48 25.79
C THR A 454 3.29 13.92 25.40
N GLU A 455 4.47 14.42 25.76
CA GLU A 455 4.94 15.75 25.37
C GLU A 455 5.26 15.81 23.88
N ALA A 456 5.89 14.77 23.34
CA ALA A 456 6.13 14.62 21.90
C ALA A 456 4.82 14.64 21.11
N ALA A 457 3.80 13.90 21.58
CA ALA A 457 2.48 13.86 20.95
C ALA A 457 1.77 15.23 21.00
N MET A 458 1.79 15.93 22.14
CA MET A 458 1.23 17.28 22.25
C MET A 458 1.94 18.28 21.34
N SER A 459 3.27 18.21 21.26
CA SER A 459 4.07 19.06 20.37
C SER A 459 3.71 18.81 18.90
N ALA A 460 3.57 17.55 18.50
CA ALA A 460 3.14 17.18 17.15
C ALA A 460 1.71 17.66 16.84
N ALA A 461 0.76 17.53 17.77
CA ALA A 461 -0.61 18.02 17.60
C ALA A 461 -0.67 19.55 17.46
N ASN A 462 0.10 20.28 18.26
CA ASN A 462 0.20 21.73 18.16
C ASN A 462 0.81 22.19 16.81
N ARG A 463 1.82 21.49 16.30
CA ARG A 463 2.40 21.76 14.98
C ARG A 463 1.41 21.48 13.85
N ARG A 464 0.69 20.36 13.88
CA ARG A 464 -0.38 20.08 12.89
C ARG A 464 -1.43 21.19 12.88
N ARG A 465 -1.78 21.74 14.05
CA ARG A 465 -2.68 22.88 14.16
C ARG A 465 -2.08 24.16 13.58
N SER A 466 -0.78 24.44 13.79
CA SER A 466 -0.13 25.62 13.20
C SER A 466 0.01 25.51 11.68
N ASP A 467 0.30 24.31 11.17
CA ASP A 467 0.42 24.05 9.73
C ASP A 467 -0.93 24.25 9.04
N LEU A 468 -2.05 23.92 9.71
CA LEU A 468 -3.40 24.09 9.18
C LEU A 468 -4.04 25.47 9.48
N VAL A 469 -3.24 26.50 9.79
CA VAL A 469 -3.75 27.87 9.95
C VAL A 469 -4.32 28.40 8.62
N SER A 470 -5.34 29.25 8.68
CA SER A 470 -5.91 29.86 7.48
C SER A 470 -4.84 30.67 6.72
N GLY A 471 -4.73 30.44 5.40
CA GLY A 471 -3.72 31.07 4.55
C GLY A 471 -2.41 30.27 4.41
N SER A 472 -2.24 29.15 5.10
CA SER A 472 -1.02 28.33 4.98
C SER A 472 -0.97 27.46 3.71
N HIS A 473 -2.08 27.34 2.98
CA HIS A 473 -2.23 26.44 1.82
C HIS A 473 -1.94 24.96 2.10
N HIS A 474 -1.82 24.55 3.38
CA HIS A 474 -1.65 23.15 3.75
C HIS A 474 -3.00 22.43 3.89
N HIS A 475 -2.99 21.15 3.56
CA HIS A 475 -4.12 20.24 3.63
C HIS A 475 -3.76 19.05 4.52
N GLY A 476 -4.76 18.24 4.88
CA GLY A 476 -4.52 17.00 5.61
C GLY A 476 -4.14 15.86 4.67
N ALA A 477 -3.47 14.86 5.21
CA ALA A 477 -3.23 13.60 4.54
C ALA A 477 -3.37 12.46 5.55
N ALA A 478 -3.96 11.34 5.12
CA ALA A 478 -3.84 10.06 5.81
C ALA A 478 -2.96 9.15 4.96
N TRP A 479 -2.13 8.33 5.59
CA TRP A 479 -1.22 7.46 4.86
C TRP A 479 -1.14 6.06 5.46
N VAL A 480 -0.80 5.10 4.61
CA VAL A 480 -0.38 3.75 4.98
C VAL A 480 0.76 3.33 4.08
N GLY A 481 1.81 2.78 4.66
CA GLY A 481 2.92 2.18 3.93
C GLY A 481 2.70 0.68 3.73
N PHE A 482 3.26 0.12 2.67
CA PHE A 482 3.36 -1.31 2.45
C PHE A 482 4.74 -1.65 1.95
N VAL A 483 5.26 -2.81 2.38
CA VAL A 483 6.51 -3.35 1.87
C VAL A 483 6.27 -4.80 1.49
N THR A 484 6.54 -5.14 0.22
CA THR A 484 6.53 -6.51 -0.27
C THR A 484 7.96 -6.95 -0.51
N ILE A 485 8.39 -8.03 0.14
CA ILE A 485 9.68 -8.69 -0.11
C ILE A 485 9.48 -9.82 -1.13
N SER A 486 10.47 -10.04 -2.00
CA SER A 486 10.44 -11.09 -3.03
C SER A 486 11.77 -11.85 -3.03
N VAL A 487 11.72 -13.17 -2.87
CA VAL A 487 12.89 -14.05 -2.78
C VAL A 487 12.63 -15.41 -3.43
N ARG A 488 13.65 -16.26 -3.57
CA ARG A 488 13.55 -17.53 -4.30
C ARG A 488 13.09 -18.71 -3.43
N GLY A 489 13.15 -18.57 -2.10
CA GLY A 489 12.79 -19.67 -1.21
C GLY A 489 12.20 -19.24 0.13
N ARG A 490 11.55 -20.19 0.79
CA ARG A 490 10.87 -19.99 2.07
C ARG A 490 11.82 -19.59 3.21
N ASP A 491 12.97 -20.25 3.33
CA ASP A 491 13.93 -19.95 4.40
C ASP A 491 14.57 -18.57 4.22
N GLU A 492 14.83 -18.22 2.96
CA GLU A 492 15.28 -16.89 2.58
C GLU A 492 14.22 -15.83 2.93
N LEU A 493 12.94 -16.13 2.69
CA LEU A 493 11.82 -15.23 3.03
C LEU A 493 11.76 -14.97 4.53
N ALA A 494 12.00 -15.99 5.35
CA ALA A 494 12.05 -15.86 6.80
C ALA A 494 13.23 -15.01 7.26
N ARG A 495 14.41 -15.12 6.64
CA ARG A 495 15.57 -14.27 6.92
C ARG A 495 15.33 -12.83 6.50
N ALA A 496 14.90 -12.61 5.25
CA ALA A 496 14.58 -11.30 4.71
C ALA A 496 13.50 -10.57 5.52
N SER A 497 12.48 -11.31 6.00
CA SER A 497 11.46 -10.74 6.89
C SER A 497 12.04 -10.19 8.19
N ARG A 498 12.98 -10.91 8.82
CA ARG A 498 13.61 -10.48 10.09
C ARG A 498 14.53 -9.29 9.87
N GLN A 499 15.35 -9.34 8.82
CA GLN A 499 16.21 -8.21 8.44
C GLN A 499 15.38 -6.94 8.21
N LEU A 500 14.25 -7.05 7.51
CA LEU A 500 13.34 -5.92 7.32
C LEU A 500 12.75 -5.41 8.63
N GLU A 501 12.29 -6.30 9.52
CA GLU A 501 11.79 -5.92 10.86
C GLU A 501 12.85 -5.18 11.67
N ASP A 502 14.09 -5.69 11.67
CA ASP A 502 15.22 -5.11 12.38
C ASP A 502 15.50 -3.70 11.85
N THR A 503 15.73 -3.53 10.55
CA THR A 503 15.97 -2.21 9.91
C THR A 503 14.82 -1.22 10.18
N CYS A 504 13.57 -1.68 10.09
CA CYS A 504 12.41 -0.87 10.39
C CYS A 504 12.39 -0.37 11.85
N SER A 505 12.73 -1.25 12.80
CA SER A 505 12.72 -0.92 14.23
C SER A 505 13.89 -0.03 14.64
N THR A 506 15.09 -0.31 14.16
CA THR A 506 16.33 0.37 14.58
C THR A 506 16.50 1.72 13.92
N SER A 507 16.25 1.81 12.61
CA SER A 507 16.64 2.98 11.82
C SER A 507 15.47 3.89 11.46
N LEU A 508 14.28 3.32 11.24
CA LEU A 508 13.09 4.09 10.86
C LEU A 508 12.16 4.41 12.05
N GLY A 509 12.37 3.75 13.21
CA GLY A 509 11.49 3.83 14.38
C GLY A 509 10.07 3.33 14.10
N ILE A 510 9.94 2.34 13.23
CA ILE A 510 8.72 1.55 13.02
C ILE A 510 8.78 0.37 13.98
N GLU A 511 8.04 0.44 15.09
CA GLU A 511 8.10 -0.56 16.18
C GLU A 511 7.64 -1.95 15.73
N ARG A 512 6.73 -2.02 14.76
CA ARG A 512 6.20 -3.28 14.24
C ARG A 512 5.74 -3.17 12.80
N LEU A 513 6.01 -4.23 12.05
CA LEU A 513 5.40 -4.49 10.75
C LEU A 513 4.14 -5.36 10.92
N ASP A 514 3.01 -4.87 10.43
CA ASP A 514 1.76 -5.62 10.46
C ASP A 514 1.70 -6.54 9.23
N TRP A 515 2.26 -7.76 9.38
CA TRP A 515 2.24 -8.76 8.32
C TRP A 515 0.83 -9.23 7.95
N LEU A 516 0.55 -9.28 6.65
CA LEU A 516 -0.77 -9.59 6.11
C LEU A 516 -0.99 -11.11 5.89
N ASP A 517 -0.54 -11.92 6.85
CA ASP A 517 -0.32 -13.38 6.71
C ASP A 517 -1.50 -14.21 6.17
N SER A 518 -2.73 -13.75 6.39
CA SER A 518 -3.94 -14.47 5.97
C SER A 518 -4.43 -14.16 4.55
N TYR A 519 -3.82 -13.17 3.87
CA TYR A 519 -4.23 -12.69 2.54
C TYR A 519 -3.06 -12.11 1.71
N GLN A 520 -1.96 -12.84 1.62
CA GLN A 520 -0.73 -12.35 0.97
C GLN A 520 -0.91 -12.06 -0.54
N ALA A 521 -1.66 -12.87 -1.28
CA ALA A 521 -1.97 -12.60 -2.69
C ALA A 521 -2.70 -11.27 -2.89
N ALA A 522 -3.70 -10.98 -2.05
CA ALA A 522 -4.40 -9.69 -2.07
C ALA A 522 -3.50 -8.54 -1.63
N ALA A 523 -2.67 -8.79 -0.60
CA ALA A 523 -1.74 -7.81 -0.06
C ALA A 523 -0.66 -7.41 -1.06
N SER A 524 -0.17 -8.34 -1.90
CA SER A 524 0.82 -8.04 -2.94
C SER A 524 0.34 -6.91 -3.88
N GLY A 525 -0.97 -6.82 -4.09
CA GLY A 525 -1.62 -5.76 -4.87
C GLY A 525 -1.42 -4.35 -4.32
N THR A 526 -1.12 -4.19 -3.02
CA THR A 526 -0.91 -2.86 -2.43
C THR A 526 0.45 -2.25 -2.78
N THR A 527 1.36 -3.05 -3.33
CA THR A 527 2.64 -2.58 -3.87
C THR A 527 2.67 -2.49 -5.40
N TRP A 528 1.59 -2.92 -6.08
CA TRP A 528 1.40 -2.71 -7.51
C TRP A 528 0.99 -1.26 -7.79
N PRO A 529 1.34 -0.68 -8.95
CA PRO A 529 1.06 0.73 -9.28
C PRO A 529 -0.40 0.96 -9.69
N ILE A 530 -1.36 0.54 -8.87
CA ILE A 530 -2.80 0.55 -9.17
C ILE A 530 -3.65 1.34 -8.16
N GLY A 531 -3.04 1.95 -7.14
CA GLY A 531 -3.71 2.82 -6.18
C GLY A 531 -4.61 2.11 -5.18
N ARG A 532 -4.43 0.79 -4.99
CA ARG A 532 -5.21 -0.06 -4.08
C ARG A 532 -4.54 -0.20 -2.72
N GLY A 533 -5.26 0.03 -1.62
CA GLY A 533 -4.74 -0.26 -0.27
C GLY A 533 -5.11 0.75 0.81
N ILE A 534 -5.64 1.92 0.43
CA ILE A 534 -6.22 2.88 1.36
C ILE A 534 -7.67 3.16 0.99
N GLY A 535 -8.59 2.81 1.88
CA GLY A 535 -9.99 3.19 1.74
C GLY A 535 -10.18 4.68 2.08
N PRO A 536 -11.21 5.35 1.54
CA PRO A 536 -11.49 6.74 1.88
C PRO A 536 -11.67 6.89 3.39
N SER A 537 -11.09 7.95 3.96
CA SER A 537 -11.25 8.21 5.39
C SER A 537 -12.74 8.31 5.71
N ARG A 538 -13.22 7.53 6.70
CA ARG A 538 -14.63 7.60 7.10
C ARG A 538 -14.89 8.99 7.66
N LYS A 539 -15.52 9.85 6.85
CA LYS A 539 -16.00 11.18 7.26
C LYS A 539 -16.62 11.10 8.65
N ALA A 540 -16.12 11.92 9.57
CA ALA A 540 -16.68 12.04 10.91
C ALA A 540 -18.20 12.30 10.83
N PHE A 541 -18.96 11.79 11.79
CA PHE A 541 -20.42 11.98 11.79
C PHE A 541 -20.81 13.46 11.67
N SER A 542 -20.05 14.35 12.32
CA SER A 542 -20.19 15.80 12.20
C SER A 542 -19.93 16.30 10.78
N SER A 543 -18.87 15.84 10.10
CA SER A 543 -18.57 16.29 8.73
C SER A 543 -19.58 15.79 7.71
N ARG A 544 -20.19 14.62 7.93
CA ARG A 544 -21.35 14.14 7.15
C ARG A 544 -22.59 15.03 7.35
N LEU A 545 -22.82 15.49 8.57
CA LEU A 545 -23.93 16.40 8.89
C LEU A 545 -23.68 17.77 8.23
N TYR A 546 -22.47 18.32 8.36
CA TYR A 546 -22.08 19.57 7.71
C TYR A 546 -22.13 19.49 6.18
N SER A 547 -21.69 18.39 5.56
CA SER A 547 -21.79 18.23 4.10
C SER A 547 -23.23 18.12 3.60
N ARG A 548 -24.15 17.61 4.43
CA ARG A 548 -25.59 17.59 4.11
C ARG A 548 -26.23 18.97 4.29
N LEU A 549 -25.77 19.74 5.27
CA LEU A 549 -26.25 21.10 5.54
C LEU A 549 -25.69 22.14 4.56
N ALA A 550 -24.48 21.93 4.03
CA ALA A 550 -23.82 22.86 3.11
C ALA A 550 -24.45 22.90 1.69
N GLY A 551 -25.40 22.01 1.39
CA GLY A 551 -26.09 21.97 0.09
C GLY A 551 -25.17 21.65 -1.09
N LYS A 552 -25.75 21.56 -2.30
CA LYS A 552 -24.98 21.57 -3.55
C LYS A 552 -24.49 23.00 -3.78
N SER A 553 -23.20 23.21 -3.96
CA SER A 553 -22.65 24.58 -4.06
C SER A 553 -23.25 25.34 -5.25
N GLU A 554 -23.52 26.63 -5.07
CA GLU A 554 -23.96 27.58 -6.10
C GLU A 554 -23.02 27.68 -7.31
N LYS A 555 -21.78 27.15 -7.24
CA LYS A 555 -20.90 27.03 -8.41
C LYS A 555 -21.42 26.09 -9.51
N GLY A 556 -22.43 25.28 -9.23
CA GLY A 556 -23.18 24.53 -10.25
C GLY A 556 -24.29 25.33 -10.93
N ALA A 557 -24.58 26.56 -10.50
CA ALA A 557 -25.62 27.40 -11.09
C ALA A 557 -25.08 28.35 -12.18
N ILE A 558 -23.75 28.43 -12.35
CA ILE A 558 -23.08 29.20 -13.41
C ILE A 558 -22.35 28.24 -14.38
N SER A 559 -22.73 26.95 -14.43
CA SER A 559 -22.17 25.97 -15.36
C SER A 559 -23.22 25.23 -16.15
#